data_AF-A0A949HE54-F1
#
_entry.id   AF-A0A949HE54-F1
#
_cell.length_a   1.000
_cell.length_b   1.000
_cell.length_c   1.000
_cell.angle_alpha   90.00
_cell.angle_beta   90.00
_cell.angle_gamma   90.00
#
_symmetry.space_group_name_H-M   'P 1'
#
loop_
_entity.id
_entity.type
_entity.pdbx_description
1 polymer ?
#
loop_
_entity_poly.entity_id
_entity_poly.type
_entity_poly.pdbx_seq_one_letter_code
_entity_poly.pdbx_strand_id
1 'polypeptide(L)'
;MDELDRWMAHHGRDVAQALDRHRDVICVAVAAELRARFPRLCLDALRPDAAAFQELAYSETPRRFHRLIQAALLFRSRAIIVREYAWGMGTLYSYGVTPHHMLTQVRLYQTIARAQVALPPAAAHSFDRLIDHVALVIDQLGQDGQPGEELVGAARGGAAGEWRSPS
;
A
#
# COMPACT_ATOMS: atom_id res chain seq x y z
N MET A 1 -4.03 27.42 -3.21
CA MET A 1 -3.01 26.36 -3.27
C MET A 1 -2.72 25.92 -1.85
N ASP A 2 -2.91 24.65 -1.53
CA ASP A 2 -2.72 24.11 -0.17
C ASP A 2 -1.25 24.30 0.27
N GLU A 3 -1.02 24.39 1.58
CA GLU A 3 0.31 24.52 2.20
C GLU A 3 1.22 23.34 1.83
N LEU A 4 0.68 22.12 1.84
CA LEU A 4 1.42 20.93 1.46
C LEU A 4 1.83 20.96 -0.03
N ASP A 5 0.94 21.43 -0.91
CA ASP A 5 1.25 21.54 -2.35
C ASP A 5 2.34 22.61 -2.59
N ARG A 6 2.28 23.74 -1.89
CA ARG A 6 3.35 24.76 -1.92
C ARG A 6 4.68 24.18 -1.42
N TRP A 7 4.66 23.43 -0.32
CA TRP A 7 5.88 22.81 0.20
C TRP A 7 6.49 21.82 -0.78
N MET A 8 5.69 20.92 -1.37
CA MET A 8 6.17 19.95 -2.37
C MET A 8 6.78 20.66 -3.57
N ALA A 9 6.23 21.81 -4.00
CA ALA A 9 6.79 22.57 -5.10
C ALA A 9 8.23 23.05 -4.86
N HIS A 10 8.59 23.37 -3.61
CA HIS A 10 9.91 23.90 -3.25
C HIS A 10 10.87 22.81 -2.77
N HIS A 11 10.40 21.80 -2.04
CA HIS A 11 11.23 20.83 -1.33
C HIS A 11 11.01 19.38 -1.76
N GLY A 12 9.97 19.10 -2.57
CA GLY A 12 9.57 17.74 -2.92
C GLY A 12 10.71 16.95 -3.57
N ARG A 13 11.47 17.57 -4.47
CA ARG A 13 12.61 16.93 -5.14
C ARG A 13 13.73 16.53 -4.17
N ASP A 14 14.10 17.41 -3.24
CA ASP A 14 15.21 17.16 -2.32
C ASP A 14 14.84 16.05 -1.32
N VAL A 15 13.60 16.07 -0.83
CA VAL A 15 13.07 15.01 0.04
C VAL A 15 12.95 13.69 -0.70
N ALA A 16 12.46 13.69 -1.94
CA ALA A 16 12.42 12.52 -2.81
C ALA A 16 13.82 11.89 -2.97
N GLN A 17 14.84 12.69 -3.29
CA GLN A 17 16.22 12.23 -3.40
C GLN A 17 16.82 11.73 -2.07
N ALA A 18 16.47 12.36 -0.95
CA ALA A 18 16.89 11.91 0.37
C ALA A 18 16.28 10.54 0.71
N LEU A 19 15.00 10.34 0.41
CA LEU A 19 14.32 9.05 0.58
C LEU A 19 14.90 7.96 -0.34
N ASP A 20 15.15 8.28 -1.61
CA ASP A 20 15.60 7.29 -2.60
C ASP A 20 17.00 6.75 -2.29
N ARG A 21 17.89 7.58 -1.71
CA ARG A 21 19.21 7.13 -1.22
C ARG A 21 19.13 6.01 -0.19
N HIS A 22 18.03 5.92 0.55
CA HIS A 22 17.80 4.89 1.57
C HIS A 22 16.70 3.90 1.17
N ARG A 23 16.26 3.90 -0.10
CA ARG A 23 15.13 3.10 -0.61
C ARG A 23 15.22 1.64 -0.19
N ASP A 24 16.35 1.00 -0.45
CA ASP A 24 16.48 -0.45 -0.23
C ASP A 24 16.42 -0.79 1.25
N VAL A 25 17.09 0.00 2.10
CA VAL A 25 17.06 -0.17 3.56
C VAL A 25 15.64 0.00 4.10
N ILE A 26 14.94 1.06 3.67
CA ILE A 26 13.56 1.33 4.09
C ILE A 26 12.63 0.20 3.65
N CYS A 27 12.67 -0.18 2.37
CA CYS A 27 11.75 -1.17 1.82
C CYS A 27 11.96 -2.57 2.43
N VAL A 28 13.22 -2.98 2.63
CA VAL A 28 13.54 -4.26 3.27
C VAL A 28 13.05 -4.29 4.72
N ALA A 29 13.26 -3.21 5.48
CA ALA A 29 12.79 -3.13 6.87
C ALA A 29 11.26 -3.15 6.95
N VAL A 30 10.56 -2.41 6.08
CA VAL A 30 9.09 -2.44 6.02
C VAL A 30 8.58 -3.83 5.65
N ALA A 31 9.21 -4.51 4.67
CA ALA A 31 8.84 -5.87 4.28
C ALA A 31 8.99 -6.86 5.45
N ALA A 32 10.10 -6.77 6.20
CA ALA A 32 10.35 -7.61 7.35
C ALA A 32 9.28 -7.42 8.45
N GLU A 33 8.95 -6.17 8.77
CA GLU A 33 7.90 -5.83 9.74
C GLU A 33 6.51 -6.32 9.31
N LEU A 34 6.16 -6.14 8.03
CA LEU A 34 4.89 -6.64 7.49
C LEU A 34 4.79 -8.16 7.56
N ARG A 35 5.87 -8.87 7.18
CA ARG A 35 5.92 -10.33 7.25
C ARG A 35 5.78 -10.83 8.70
N ALA A 36 6.43 -10.15 9.65
CA ALA A 36 6.34 -10.51 11.07
C ALA A 36 4.92 -10.31 11.63
N ARG A 37 4.24 -9.22 11.25
CA ARG A 37 2.89 -8.88 11.75
C ARG A 37 1.78 -9.67 11.09
N PHE A 38 1.88 -9.92 9.79
CA PHE A 38 0.82 -10.53 8.99
C PHE A 38 1.32 -11.74 8.19
N PRO A 39 1.87 -12.80 8.81
CA PRO A 39 2.59 -13.87 8.11
C PRO A 39 1.78 -14.62 7.05
N ARG A 40 0.44 -14.51 7.05
CA ARG A 40 -0.46 -15.13 6.07
C ARG A 40 -1.01 -14.16 5.02
N LEU A 41 -0.57 -12.90 5.01
CA LEU A 41 -1.02 -11.90 4.05
C LEU A 41 -0.69 -12.34 2.62
N CYS A 42 -1.64 -12.19 1.69
CA CYS A 42 -1.52 -12.60 0.29
C CYS A 42 -1.24 -14.09 0.07
N LEU A 43 -1.40 -14.95 1.09
CA LEU A 43 -1.22 -16.39 0.94
C LEU A 43 -2.52 -17.05 0.48
N ASP A 44 -2.56 -17.46 -0.78
CA ASP A 44 -3.63 -18.29 -1.34
C ASP A 44 -3.13 -19.73 -1.50
N ALA A 45 -3.56 -20.61 -0.60
CA ALA A 45 -3.13 -22.01 -0.56
C ALA A 45 -3.59 -22.84 -1.78
N LEU A 46 -4.55 -22.33 -2.57
CA LEU A 46 -5.01 -22.99 -3.79
C LEU A 46 -4.09 -22.69 -4.98
N ARG A 47 -3.18 -21.71 -4.85
CA ARG A 47 -2.21 -21.38 -5.90
C ARG A 47 -1.02 -22.34 -5.87
N PRO A 48 -0.58 -22.87 -7.03
CA PRO A 48 0.64 -23.67 -7.14
C PRO A 48 1.91 -22.92 -6.69
N ASP A 49 1.93 -21.59 -6.82
CA ASP A 49 3.06 -20.71 -6.52
C ASP A 49 2.87 -19.87 -5.24
N ALA A 50 1.97 -20.29 -4.34
CA ALA A 50 1.51 -19.50 -3.20
C ALA A 50 2.64 -18.83 -2.39
N ALA A 51 3.67 -19.59 -2.00
CA ALA A 51 4.79 -19.08 -1.21
C ALA A 51 5.65 -18.09 -2.00
N ALA A 52 5.95 -18.38 -3.27
CA ALA A 52 6.72 -17.48 -4.12
C ALA A 52 5.97 -16.17 -4.41
N PHE A 53 4.66 -16.25 -4.65
CA PHE A 53 3.79 -15.09 -4.81
C PHE A 53 3.76 -14.24 -3.54
N GLN A 54 3.62 -14.86 -2.38
CA GLN A 54 3.63 -14.17 -1.09
C GLN A 54 4.96 -13.45 -0.84
N GLU A 55 6.09 -14.10 -1.10
CA GLU A 55 7.42 -13.50 -0.96
C GLU A 55 7.64 -12.33 -1.94
N LEU A 56 7.12 -12.45 -3.16
CA LEU A 56 7.09 -11.35 -4.11
C LEU A 56 6.23 -10.19 -3.60
N ALA A 57 5.06 -10.48 -3.02
CA ALA A 57 4.18 -9.46 -2.47
C ALA A 57 4.87 -8.69 -1.33
N TYR A 58 5.56 -9.36 -0.41
CA TYR A 58 6.30 -8.67 0.66
C TYR A 58 7.44 -7.80 0.15
N SER A 59 8.17 -8.25 -0.88
CA SER A 59 9.31 -7.49 -1.40
C SER A 59 8.88 -6.30 -2.28
N GLU A 60 7.84 -6.47 -3.09
CA GLU A 60 7.41 -5.44 -4.05
C GLU A 60 6.44 -4.41 -3.44
N THR A 61 5.63 -4.80 -2.45
CA THR A 61 4.62 -3.89 -1.89
C THR A 61 5.22 -2.63 -1.26
N PRO A 62 6.27 -2.70 -0.41
CA PRO A 62 6.95 -1.51 0.10
C PRO A 62 7.62 -0.68 -0.99
N ARG A 63 8.17 -1.33 -2.03
CA ARG A 63 8.82 -0.65 -3.17
C ARG A 63 7.81 0.14 -4.01
N ARG A 64 6.64 -0.45 -4.28
CA ARG A 64 5.54 0.24 -4.98
C ARG A 64 5.06 1.44 -4.18
N PHE A 65 4.90 1.28 -2.87
CA PHE A 65 4.55 2.40 -2.00
C PHE A 65 5.63 3.50 -1.98
N HIS A 66 6.91 3.13 -1.88
CA HIS A 66 8.01 4.09 -1.97
C HIS A 66 7.95 4.87 -3.29
N ARG A 67 7.75 4.19 -4.42
CA ARG A 67 7.61 4.82 -5.73
C ARG A 67 6.40 5.75 -5.80
N LEU A 68 5.30 5.42 -5.14
CA LEU A 68 4.13 6.29 -5.05
C LEU A 68 4.46 7.61 -4.32
N ILE A 69 5.18 7.53 -3.20
CA ILE A 69 5.65 8.71 -2.46
C ILE A 69 6.62 9.53 -3.31
N GLN A 70 7.57 8.87 -4.00
CA GLN A 70 8.48 9.53 -4.94
C GLN A 70 7.71 10.28 -6.03
N ALA A 71 6.73 9.64 -6.67
CA ALA A 71 5.92 10.25 -7.70
C ALA A 71 5.14 11.47 -7.18
N ALA A 72 4.48 11.34 -6.03
CA ALA A 72 3.76 12.45 -5.41
C ALA A 72 4.66 13.67 -5.14
N LEU A 73 5.88 13.44 -4.63
CA LEU A 73 6.85 14.49 -4.34
C LEU A 73 7.45 15.11 -5.61
N LEU A 74 7.87 14.30 -6.58
CA LEU A 74 8.53 14.75 -7.81
C LEU A 74 7.57 15.47 -8.75
N PHE A 75 6.34 14.97 -8.89
CA PHE A 75 5.29 15.60 -9.68
C PHE A 75 4.49 16.64 -8.91
N ARG A 76 4.75 16.80 -7.60
CA ARG A 76 4.11 17.79 -6.72
C ARG A 76 2.59 17.65 -6.72
N SER A 77 2.12 16.40 -6.75
CA SER A 77 0.71 16.10 -6.98
C SER A 77 0.23 14.98 -6.07
N ARG A 78 -0.66 15.35 -5.14
CA ARG A 78 -1.39 14.41 -4.29
C ARG A 78 -2.44 13.61 -5.06
N ALA A 79 -2.92 14.13 -6.19
CA ALA A 79 -3.90 13.43 -7.03
C ALA A 79 -3.38 12.08 -7.54
N ILE A 80 -2.05 11.91 -7.64
CA ILE A 80 -1.43 10.63 -7.97
C ILE A 80 -1.78 9.57 -6.91
N ILE A 81 -1.72 9.92 -5.63
CA ILE A 81 -2.05 8.99 -4.53
C ILE A 81 -3.50 8.54 -4.64
N VAL A 82 -4.44 9.48 -4.80
CA VAL A 82 -5.87 9.19 -4.93
C VAL A 82 -6.12 8.24 -6.11
N ARG A 83 -5.56 8.57 -7.28
CA ARG A 83 -5.74 7.77 -8.50
C ARG A 83 -5.20 6.35 -8.36
N GLU A 84 -3.99 6.19 -7.82
CA GLU A 84 -3.35 4.88 -7.68
C GLU A 84 -4.11 3.98 -6.72
N TYR A 85 -4.59 4.50 -5.59
CA TYR A 85 -5.44 3.71 -4.69
C TYR A 85 -6.82 3.45 -5.27
N ALA A 86 -7.49 4.43 -5.88
CA ALA A 86 -8.81 4.23 -6.50
C ALA A 86 -8.80 3.11 -7.55
N TRP A 87 -7.72 2.97 -8.32
CA TRP A 87 -7.55 1.89 -9.28
C TRP A 87 -7.09 0.56 -8.63
N GLY A 88 -6.21 0.61 -7.63
CA GLY A 88 -5.58 -0.58 -7.05
C GLY A 88 -6.41 -1.31 -5.98
N MET A 89 -7.38 -0.64 -5.34
CA MET A 89 -8.09 -1.16 -4.16
C MET A 89 -8.81 -2.49 -4.40
N GLY A 90 -9.54 -2.62 -5.51
CA GLY A 90 -10.25 -3.87 -5.83
C GLY A 90 -9.30 -5.07 -5.97
N THR A 91 -8.15 -4.87 -6.61
CA THR A 91 -7.10 -5.88 -6.72
C THR A 91 -6.54 -6.25 -5.35
N LEU A 92 -6.24 -5.26 -4.49
CA LEU A 92 -5.73 -5.50 -3.14
C LEU A 92 -6.72 -6.34 -2.30
N TYR A 93 -8.02 -6.03 -2.38
CA TYR A 93 -9.06 -6.82 -1.70
C TYR A 93 -9.15 -8.26 -2.18
N SER A 94 -8.99 -8.51 -3.48
CA SER A 94 -8.99 -9.88 -4.02
C SER A 94 -7.85 -10.76 -3.48
N TYR A 95 -6.76 -10.15 -2.98
CA TYR A 95 -5.65 -10.84 -2.30
C TYR A 95 -5.74 -10.79 -0.76
N GLY A 96 -6.89 -10.41 -0.21
CA GLY A 96 -7.11 -10.34 1.24
C GLY A 96 -6.40 -9.16 1.93
N VAL A 97 -5.96 -8.15 1.18
CA VAL A 97 -5.35 -6.94 1.74
C VAL A 97 -6.45 -5.98 2.19
N THR A 98 -6.59 -5.76 3.49
CA THR A 98 -7.61 -4.87 4.07
C THR A 98 -7.04 -3.45 4.29
N PRO A 99 -7.89 -2.44 4.57
CA PRO A 99 -7.41 -1.10 4.94
C PRO A 99 -6.46 -1.14 6.13
N HIS A 100 -6.70 -2.04 7.10
CA HIS A 100 -5.82 -2.24 8.24
C HIS A 100 -4.38 -2.62 7.83
N HIS A 101 -4.21 -3.52 6.85
CA HIS A 101 -2.88 -3.90 6.34
C HIS A 101 -2.19 -2.71 5.66
N MET A 102 -2.92 -1.97 4.82
CA MET A 102 -2.40 -0.81 4.09
C MET A 102 -1.99 0.32 5.03
N LEU A 103 -2.84 0.67 6.00
CA LEU A 103 -2.53 1.68 7.01
C LEU A 103 -1.32 1.27 7.86
N THR A 104 -1.23 -0.01 8.22
CA THR A 104 -0.07 -0.53 8.96
C THR A 104 1.21 -0.33 8.15
N GLN A 105 1.20 -0.64 6.85
CA GLN A 105 2.34 -0.38 5.96
C GLN A 105 2.70 1.10 5.89
N VAL A 106 1.72 1.99 5.73
CA VAL A 106 1.94 3.45 5.67
C VAL A 106 2.67 3.94 6.92
N ARG A 107 2.23 3.49 8.11
CA ARG A 107 2.82 3.87 9.40
C ARG A 107 4.19 3.26 9.65
N LEU A 108 4.39 2.01 9.23
CA LEU A 108 5.71 1.37 9.23
C LEU A 108 6.69 2.13 8.36
N TYR A 109 6.30 2.45 7.12
CA TYR A 109 7.13 3.20 6.19
C TYR A 109 7.50 4.57 6.76
N GLN A 110 6.55 5.31 7.34
CA GLN A 110 6.82 6.60 7.97
C GLN A 110 7.86 6.48 9.08
N THR A 111 7.64 5.55 10.02
CA THR A 111 8.53 5.32 11.16
C THR A 111 9.95 4.98 10.70
N ILE A 112 10.06 4.04 9.75
CA ILE A 112 11.35 3.57 9.24
C ILE A 112 12.03 4.67 8.42
N ALA A 113 11.31 5.38 7.55
CA ALA A 113 11.86 6.47 6.76
C ALA A 113 12.41 7.60 7.65
N ARG A 114 11.70 7.95 8.73
CA ARG A 114 12.18 8.95 9.71
C ARG A 114 13.43 8.51 10.46
N ALA A 115 13.59 7.21 10.72
CA ALA A 115 14.78 6.68 11.35
C ALA A 115 15.99 6.64 10.40
N GLN A 116 15.76 6.49 9.10
CA GLN A 116 16.83 6.35 8.09
C GLN A 116 17.24 7.68 7.45
N VAL A 117 16.31 8.65 7.35
CA VAL A 117 16.51 9.90 6.62
C VAL A 117 16.40 11.08 7.57
N ALA A 118 17.53 11.75 7.80
CA ALA A 118 17.59 12.97 8.59
C ALA A 118 17.02 14.16 7.81
N LEU A 119 15.70 14.35 7.91
CA LEU A 119 15.02 15.53 7.36
C LEU A 119 15.04 16.68 8.38
N PRO A 120 15.23 17.94 7.93
CA PRO A 120 15.00 19.11 8.79
C PRO A 120 13.58 19.11 9.38
N PRO A 121 13.34 19.65 10.60
CA PRO A 121 12.05 19.53 11.27
C PRO A 121 10.84 19.97 10.43
N ALA A 122 10.94 21.06 9.68
CA ALA A 122 9.86 21.55 8.80
C ALA A 122 9.58 20.60 7.61
N ALA A 123 10.63 19.99 7.05
CA ALA A 123 10.50 19.01 5.98
C ALA A 123 9.93 17.68 6.52
N ALA A 124 10.36 17.27 7.72
CA ALA A 124 9.81 16.09 8.40
C ALA A 124 8.31 16.26 8.68
N HIS A 125 7.89 17.41 9.20
CA HIS A 125 6.47 17.70 9.44
C HIS A 125 5.63 17.64 8.16
N SER A 126 6.14 18.23 7.07
CA SER A 126 5.42 18.22 5.79
C SER A 126 5.40 16.84 5.13
N PHE A 127 6.47 16.05 5.30
CA PHE A 127 6.48 14.64 4.93
C PHE A 127 5.43 13.84 5.72
N ASP A 128 5.33 14.07 7.03
CA ASP A 128 4.31 13.42 7.86
C ASP A 128 2.90 13.76 7.36
N ARG A 129 2.64 15.03 7.00
CA ARG A 129 1.35 15.42 6.38
C ARG A 129 1.07 14.73 5.05
N LEU A 130 2.11 14.47 4.24
CA LEU A 130 1.94 13.69 3.01
C LEU A 130 1.57 12.25 3.31
N ILE A 131 2.22 11.61 4.29
CA ILE A 131 1.87 10.25 4.73
C ILE A 131 0.45 10.21 5.30
N ASP A 132 0.05 11.19 6.11
CA ASP A 132 -1.30 11.30 6.65
C ASP A 132 -2.35 11.45 5.54
N HIS A 133 -2.01 12.17 4.47
CA HIS A 133 -2.87 12.25 3.30
C HIS A 133 -3.06 10.86 2.64
N VAL A 134 -2.02 10.04 2.56
CA VAL A 134 -2.16 8.66 2.04
C VAL A 134 -3.07 7.82 2.93
N ALA A 135 -2.90 7.92 4.26
CA ALA A 135 -3.76 7.22 5.21
C ALA A 135 -5.24 7.64 5.06
N LEU A 136 -5.49 8.95 4.93
CA LEU A 136 -6.84 9.48 4.70
C LEU A 136 -7.47 8.92 3.42
N VAL A 137 -6.70 8.84 2.32
CA VAL A 137 -7.19 8.27 1.05
C VAL A 137 -7.56 6.80 1.20
N ILE A 138 -6.72 6.02 1.90
CA ILE A 138 -7.01 4.61 2.19
C ILE A 138 -8.28 4.48 3.02
N ASP A 139 -8.47 5.31 4.05
CA ASP A 139 -9.66 5.28 4.90
C ASP A 139 -10.93 5.61 4.11
N GLN A 140 -10.90 6.68 3.30
CA GLN A 140 -12.04 7.10 2.48
C GLN A 140 -12.44 6.03 1.46
N LEU A 141 -11.48 5.55 0.67
CA LEU A 141 -11.74 4.50 -0.32
C LEU A 141 -12.05 3.14 0.34
N GLY A 142 -11.56 2.93 1.56
CA GLY A 142 -11.83 1.74 2.35
C GLY A 142 -13.27 1.65 2.83
N GLN A 143 -13.88 2.79 3.15
CA GLN A 143 -15.29 2.91 3.53
C GLN A 143 -16.22 2.77 2.32
N ASP A 144 -15.84 3.35 1.18
CA ASP A 144 -16.63 3.28 -0.06
C ASP A 144 -16.54 1.90 -0.75
N GLY A 145 -15.45 1.17 -0.48
CA GLY A 145 -15.09 -0.06 -1.15
C GLY A 145 -15.33 -1.35 -0.37
N GLN A 146 -16.09 -1.34 0.74
CA GLN A 146 -16.50 -2.61 1.36
C GLN A 146 -17.31 -3.41 0.32
N PRO A 147 -16.83 -4.58 -0.15
CA PRO A 147 -17.72 -5.49 -0.83
C PRO A 147 -18.78 -5.89 0.18
N GLY A 148 -20.05 -5.67 -0.15
CA GLY A 148 -21.16 -6.23 0.62
C GLY A 148 -20.86 -7.71 0.89
N GLU A 149 -21.21 -8.18 2.09
CA GLU A 149 -21.01 -9.57 2.55
C GLU A 149 -21.54 -10.64 1.57
N GLU A 150 -22.28 -10.26 0.52
CA GLU A 150 -22.77 -11.11 -0.57
C GLU A 150 -21.67 -11.84 -1.37
N LEU A 151 -20.45 -11.29 -1.51
CA LEU A 151 -19.38 -11.98 -2.27
C LEU A 151 -18.60 -13.02 -1.45
N VAL A 152 -18.67 -12.98 -0.12
CA VAL A 152 -18.06 -13.99 0.76
C VAL A 152 -18.97 -15.21 0.93
N GLY A 153 -20.29 -15.06 0.70
CA GLY A 153 -21.26 -16.15 0.69
C GLY A 153 -21.21 -17.02 -0.57
N ALA A 154 -20.92 -16.43 -1.74
CA ALA A 154 -20.92 -17.16 -3.01
C ALA A 154 -19.77 -18.18 -3.15
N ALA A 155 -18.64 -17.97 -2.46
CA ALA A 155 -17.52 -18.92 -2.45
C ALA A 155 -17.70 -20.09 -1.47
N ARG A 156 -18.76 -20.10 -0.64
CA ARG A 156 -19.04 -21.14 0.36
C ARG A 156 -20.33 -21.93 0.10
N GLY A 157 -21.08 -21.59 -0.95
CA GLY A 157 -22.39 -22.17 -1.27
C GLY A 157 -22.48 -22.82 -2.65
N GLY A 158 -21.47 -23.59 -3.08
CA GLY A 158 -21.52 -24.40 -4.31
C GLY A 158 -21.78 -25.87 -3.98
N ALA A 159 -23.00 -26.19 -3.57
CA ALA A 159 -23.45 -27.56 -3.37
C ALA A 159 -23.48 -28.33 -4.69
N ALA A 160 -23.17 -29.62 -4.57
CA ALA A 160 -23.47 -30.72 -5.48
C ALA A 160 -24.53 -30.43 -6.56
N GLY A 161 -24.13 -30.52 -7.83
CA GLY A 161 -25.01 -30.54 -8.99
C GLY A 161 -24.44 -31.50 -10.03
N GLU A 162 -25.19 -32.58 -10.27
CA GLU A 162 -24.89 -33.72 -11.13
C GLU A 162 -24.34 -33.36 -12.52
N TRP A 163 -23.25 -34.02 -12.92
CA TRP A 163 -22.82 -34.10 -14.32
C TRP A 163 -23.60 -35.23 -15.01
N ARG A 164 -24.52 -34.89 -15.91
CA ARG A 164 -25.06 -35.82 -16.91
C ARG A 164 -24.32 -35.64 -18.23
N SER A 165 -23.65 -36.70 -18.68
CA SER A 165 -23.04 -36.78 -20.02
C SER A 165 -24.12 -36.96 -21.10
N PRO A 166 -24.03 -36.27 -22.25
CA PRO A 166 -24.83 -36.63 -23.41
C PRO A 166 -24.16 -37.79 -24.18
N SER A 167 -25.02 -38.71 -24.63
CA SER A 167 -24.71 -39.83 -25.53
C SER A 167 -24.63 -39.36 -26.99
#